data_AF-A0AAQ3MSR0-F1
#
_entry.id   AF-A0AAQ3MSR0-F1
#
_cell.length_a   1.000
_cell.length_b   1.000
_cell.length_c   1.000
_cell.angle_alpha   90.00
_cell.angle_beta   90.00
_cell.angle_gamma   90.00
#
_symmetry.space_group_name_H-M   'P 1'
#
loop_
_entity.id
_entity.type
_entity.pdbx_description
1 polymer ?
#
loop_
_entity_poly.entity_id
_entity_poly.type
_entity_poly.pdbx_seq_one_letter_code
_entity_poly.pdbx_strand_id
1 'polypeptide(L)'
;MDRSWMNAHRISEEYENGVLVFLQYVKENAKSVNGTYFCPCVRCLNQIRQDLDNLHDHLFMFGITRTYTVWTWHGEVLDQPITSRGTNYVDEWMSDHLEDMIRDVGEDNFRRANLYDSVINDSEQPLYPGCTNFTRLSSTLKLFSLKARNGWTDKSFTELLELLKDMLPENNTLPIGNYEAKTFLCPMGLEY
;
A
#
# COMPACT_ATOMS: atom_id res chain seq x y z
N MET A 1 -17.03 5.68 -13.55
CA MET A 1 -17.57 4.30 -13.44
C MET A 1 -18.25 4.16 -12.07
N ASP A 2 -19.30 3.35 -11.96
CA ASP A 2 -19.97 3.11 -10.67
C ASP A 2 -19.08 2.27 -9.73
N ARG A 3 -19.05 2.65 -8.46
CA ARG A 3 -18.19 2.08 -7.40
C ARG A 3 -18.97 1.77 -6.12
N SER A 4 -20.29 1.94 -6.10
CA SER A 4 -21.10 1.65 -4.91
C SER A 4 -20.92 0.20 -4.45
N TRP A 5 -20.76 -0.72 -5.40
CA TRP A 5 -20.54 -2.14 -5.18
C TRP A 5 -19.35 -2.44 -4.25
N MET A 6 -18.33 -1.57 -4.19
CA MET A 6 -17.17 -1.77 -3.30
C MET A 6 -17.57 -1.78 -1.81
N ASN A 7 -18.72 -1.17 -1.49
CA ASN A 7 -19.30 -1.14 -0.15
C ASN A 7 -20.35 -2.24 0.09
N ALA A 8 -20.80 -2.93 -0.97
CA ALA A 8 -21.75 -4.01 -0.88
C ALA A 8 -21.18 -5.21 -0.10
N HIS A 9 -22.07 -6.09 0.35
CA HIS A 9 -21.68 -7.30 1.04
C HIS A 9 -21.03 -8.29 0.07
N ARG A 10 -19.89 -8.90 0.40
CA ARG A 10 -19.07 -9.66 -0.57
C ARG A 10 -19.76 -10.85 -1.25
N ILE A 11 -20.75 -11.47 -0.59
CA ILE A 11 -21.54 -12.57 -1.18
C ILE A 11 -22.79 -12.06 -1.94
N SER A 12 -22.97 -10.74 -2.07
CA SER A 12 -24.08 -10.20 -2.84
C SER A 12 -23.77 -10.23 -4.33
N GLU A 13 -24.83 -10.34 -5.12
CA GLU A 13 -24.75 -10.24 -6.58
C GLU A 13 -24.22 -8.87 -7.03
N GLU A 14 -24.53 -7.80 -6.29
CA GLU A 14 -24.00 -6.46 -6.54
C GLU A 14 -22.47 -6.43 -6.46
N TYR A 15 -21.89 -7.06 -5.42
CA TYR A 15 -20.45 -7.11 -5.25
C TYR A 15 -19.79 -7.92 -6.38
N GLU A 16 -20.32 -9.09 -6.68
CA GLU A 16 -19.82 -9.97 -7.75
C GLU A 16 -19.84 -9.27 -9.11
N ASN A 17 -20.97 -8.66 -9.48
CA ASN A 17 -21.09 -7.92 -10.73
C ASN A 17 -20.10 -6.74 -10.78
N GLY A 18 -19.92 -6.04 -9.68
CA GLY A 18 -18.95 -4.96 -9.56
C GLY A 18 -17.50 -5.43 -9.77
N VAL A 19 -17.13 -6.59 -9.21
CA VAL A 19 -15.82 -7.22 -9.43
C VAL A 19 -15.64 -7.58 -10.89
N LEU A 20 -16.63 -8.17 -11.54
CA LEU A 20 -16.55 -8.53 -12.97
C LEU A 20 -16.35 -7.30 -13.86
N VAL A 21 -17.08 -6.22 -13.60
CA VAL A 21 -16.92 -4.94 -14.31
C VAL A 21 -15.51 -4.36 -14.08
N PHE A 22 -15.01 -4.41 -12.84
CA PHE A 22 -13.65 -4.01 -12.54
C PHE A 22 -12.61 -4.83 -13.31
N LEU A 23 -12.72 -6.16 -13.31
CA LEU A 23 -11.78 -7.03 -14.05
C LEU A 23 -11.79 -6.77 -15.55
N GLN A 24 -12.97 -6.47 -16.11
CA GLN A 24 -13.09 -6.07 -17.51
C GLN A 24 -12.35 -4.74 -17.77
N TYR A 25 -12.53 -3.76 -16.89
CA TYR A 25 -11.78 -2.49 -16.96
C TYR A 25 -10.27 -2.71 -16.91
N VAL A 26 -9.79 -3.57 -16.00
CA VAL A 26 -8.37 -3.91 -15.88
C VAL A 26 -7.82 -4.50 -17.18
N LYS A 27 -8.55 -5.43 -17.81
CA LYS A 27 -8.16 -6.03 -19.09
C LYS A 27 -7.97 -4.99 -20.20
N GLU A 28 -8.84 -3.99 -20.24
CA GLU A 28 -8.87 -2.98 -21.30
C GLU A 28 -7.86 -1.85 -21.09
N ASN A 29 -7.61 -1.46 -19.83
CA ASN A 29 -6.92 -0.21 -19.51
C ASN A 29 -5.58 -0.39 -18.79
N ALA A 30 -5.39 -1.48 -18.05
CA ALA A 30 -4.19 -1.66 -17.23
C ALA A 30 -3.03 -2.25 -18.03
N LYS A 31 -1.81 -1.73 -17.80
CA LYS A 31 -0.58 -2.31 -18.34
C LYS A 31 -0.21 -3.58 -17.57
N SER A 32 -0.31 -4.74 -18.23
CA SER A 32 0.13 -6.00 -17.65
C SER A 32 1.66 -6.13 -17.70
N VAL A 33 2.22 -6.84 -16.71
CA VAL A 33 3.61 -7.33 -16.75
C VAL A 33 3.53 -8.84 -16.68
N ASN A 34 3.97 -9.53 -17.74
CA ASN A 34 3.85 -10.99 -17.87
C ASN A 34 2.42 -11.52 -17.61
N GLY A 35 1.39 -10.77 -18.03
CA GLY A 35 -0.01 -11.16 -17.82
C GLY A 35 -0.54 -10.95 -16.40
N THR A 36 0.20 -10.23 -15.54
CA THR A 36 -0.18 -9.97 -14.14
C THR A 36 -0.46 -8.49 -13.86
N TYR A 37 -1.36 -8.24 -12.92
CA TYR A 37 -1.91 -6.94 -12.53
C TYR A 37 -1.85 -6.76 -11.01
N PHE A 38 -1.75 -5.52 -10.53
CA PHE A 38 -1.77 -5.26 -9.09
C PHE A 38 -3.09 -5.67 -8.46
N CYS A 39 -3.04 -6.37 -7.33
CA CYS A 39 -4.24 -6.87 -6.66
C CYS A 39 -4.78 -5.86 -5.64
N PRO A 40 -5.96 -5.25 -5.86
CA PRO A 40 -6.52 -4.24 -4.96
C PRO A 40 -7.22 -4.81 -3.73
N CYS A 41 -7.17 -6.13 -3.52
CA CYS A 41 -7.81 -6.75 -2.37
C CYS A 41 -7.17 -6.30 -1.05
N VAL A 42 -7.92 -6.38 0.05
CA VAL A 42 -7.47 -5.94 1.38
C VAL A 42 -6.21 -6.66 1.90
N ARG A 43 -5.87 -7.83 1.34
CA ARG A 43 -4.63 -8.55 1.66
C ARG A 43 -3.43 -8.08 0.87
N CYS A 44 -3.64 -7.63 -0.37
CA CYS A 44 -2.56 -7.31 -1.30
C CYS A 44 -2.31 -5.80 -1.41
N LEU A 45 -3.31 -4.96 -1.18
CA LEU A 45 -3.20 -3.49 -1.13
C LEU A 45 -2.47 -2.87 -2.34
N ASN A 46 -2.69 -3.42 -3.53
CA ASN A 46 -1.99 -3.06 -4.76
C ASN A 46 -0.45 -3.24 -4.72
N GLN A 47 0.08 -4.06 -3.80
CA GLN A 47 1.53 -4.35 -3.69
C GLN A 47 1.93 -5.67 -4.36
N ILE A 48 0.99 -6.60 -4.51
CA ILE A 48 1.24 -7.92 -5.09
C ILE A 48 0.56 -7.99 -6.45
N ARG A 49 1.29 -8.51 -7.45
CA ARG A 49 0.73 -8.80 -8.77
C ARG A 49 0.13 -10.20 -8.83
N GLN A 50 -1.01 -10.34 -9.49
CA GLN A 50 -1.71 -11.58 -9.72
C GLN A 50 -2.17 -11.64 -11.18
N ASP A 51 -2.33 -12.83 -11.74
CA ASP A 51 -3.15 -13.00 -12.94
C ASP A 51 -4.63 -12.72 -12.63
N LEU A 52 -5.45 -12.62 -13.66
CA LEU A 52 -6.85 -12.21 -13.54
C LEU A 52 -7.72 -13.21 -12.76
N ASP A 53 -7.41 -14.50 -12.82
CA ASP A 53 -8.17 -15.53 -12.12
C ASP A 53 -7.88 -15.41 -10.61
N ASN A 54 -6.60 -15.32 -10.25
CA ASN A 54 -6.19 -15.06 -8.86
C ASN A 54 -6.68 -13.69 -8.34
N LEU A 55 -6.78 -12.67 -9.21
CA LEU A 55 -7.35 -11.36 -8.86
C LEU A 55 -8.83 -11.50 -8.48
N HIS A 56 -9.62 -12.22 -9.27
CA HIS A 56 -11.03 -12.49 -9.00
C HIS A 56 -11.20 -13.23 -7.68
N ASP A 57 -10.49 -14.34 -7.50
CA ASP A 57 -10.48 -15.16 -6.29
C ASP A 57 -10.15 -14.33 -5.04
N HIS A 58 -9.15 -13.46 -5.13
CA HIS A 58 -8.75 -12.57 -4.04
C HIS A 58 -9.81 -11.52 -3.71
N LEU A 59 -10.48 -10.95 -4.72
CA LEU A 59 -11.54 -9.98 -4.50
C LEU A 59 -12.78 -10.64 -3.90
N PHE A 60 -13.10 -11.87 -4.30
CA PHE A 60 -14.15 -12.67 -3.70
C PHE A 60 -13.85 -13.02 -2.23
N MET A 61 -12.67 -13.60 -1.96
CA MET A 61 -12.29 -14.07 -0.62
C MET A 61 -12.05 -12.94 0.37
N PHE A 62 -11.30 -11.92 -0.04
CA PHE A 62 -10.78 -10.89 0.86
C PHE A 62 -11.51 -9.56 0.72
N GLY A 63 -12.12 -9.31 -0.44
CA GLY A 63 -12.74 -8.03 -0.74
C GLY A 63 -11.74 -7.00 -1.25
N ILE A 64 -12.26 -6.02 -1.96
CA ILE A 64 -11.53 -4.86 -2.47
C ILE A 64 -11.28 -3.84 -1.36
N THR A 65 -10.15 -3.16 -1.44
CA THR A 65 -9.82 -2.04 -0.57
C THR A 65 -10.77 -0.87 -0.84
N ARG A 66 -11.68 -0.57 0.09
CA ARG A 66 -12.73 0.44 -0.09
C ARG A 66 -12.21 1.86 -0.30
N THR A 67 -11.01 2.15 0.19
CA THR A 67 -10.35 3.45 0.00
C THR A 67 -9.70 3.58 -1.38
N TYR A 68 -9.61 2.50 -2.16
CA TYR A 68 -9.03 2.51 -3.51
C TYR A 68 -10.08 2.92 -4.56
N THR A 69 -10.56 4.16 -4.45
CA THR A 69 -11.67 4.69 -5.25
C THR A 69 -11.25 5.26 -6.61
N VAL A 70 -9.95 5.49 -6.82
CA VAL A 70 -9.37 5.88 -8.11
C VAL A 70 -8.45 4.76 -8.55
N TRP A 71 -8.73 4.15 -9.70
CA TRP A 71 -8.01 2.96 -10.16
C TRP A 71 -6.69 3.31 -10.87
N THR A 72 -5.85 4.11 -10.23
CA THR A 72 -4.59 4.64 -10.76
C THR A 72 -3.65 3.52 -11.26
N TRP A 73 -3.44 2.48 -10.46
CA TRP A 73 -2.70 1.27 -10.82
C TRP A 73 -3.29 0.46 -11.98
N HIS A 74 -4.52 0.77 -12.40
CA HIS A 74 -5.25 0.08 -13.46
C HIS A 74 -5.61 0.99 -14.64
N GLY A 75 -4.99 2.17 -14.74
CA GLY A 75 -5.10 3.05 -15.90
C GLY A 75 -6.15 4.16 -15.79
N GLU A 76 -6.77 4.35 -14.61
CA GLU A 76 -7.65 5.50 -14.40
C GLU A 76 -6.82 6.77 -14.22
N VAL A 77 -7.02 7.73 -15.14
CA VAL A 77 -6.42 9.07 -15.06
C VAL A 77 -7.48 10.04 -14.52
N LEU A 78 -7.10 10.87 -13.55
CA LEU A 78 -7.93 11.97 -13.11
C LEU A 78 -7.94 13.05 -14.18
N ASP A 79 -9.12 13.40 -14.70
CA ASP A 79 -9.29 14.56 -15.58
C ASP A 79 -8.88 15.83 -14.81
N GLN A 80 -7.64 16.25 -14.98
CA GLN A 80 -7.26 17.65 -14.77
C GLN A 80 -7.55 18.40 -16.07
N PRO A 81 -8.07 19.63 -16.02
CA PRO A 81 -8.27 20.43 -17.22
C PRO A 81 -6.91 20.82 -17.80
N ILE A 82 -6.40 20.03 -18.75
CA ILE A 82 -5.22 20.37 -19.53
C ILE A 82 -5.65 21.41 -20.55
N THR A 83 -5.19 22.65 -20.39
CA THR A 83 -5.20 23.64 -21.47
C THR A 83 -4.35 23.09 -22.62
N SER A 84 -5.02 22.78 -23.72
CA SER A 84 -4.41 22.31 -24.95
C SER A 84 -3.41 23.33 -25.50
N ARG A 85 -2.14 22.93 -25.65
CA ARG A 85 -1.30 23.36 -26.77
C ARG A 85 -0.17 22.37 -26.98
N GLY A 86 -0.10 21.84 -28.21
CA GLY A 86 0.88 20.86 -28.60
C GLY A 86 2.29 21.41 -28.80
N THR A 87 3.16 20.44 -29.10
CA THR A 87 4.51 20.49 -29.66
C THR A 87 5.66 20.97 -28.76
N ASN A 88 6.45 19.98 -28.33
CA ASN A 88 7.92 19.94 -28.22
C ASN A 88 8.65 21.28 -28.14
N TYR A 89 9.11 21.68 -26.96
CA TYR A 89 10.45 22.26 -26.70
C TYR A 89 10.70 22.16 -25.19
N VAL A 90 11.59 21.25 -24.78
CA VAL A 90 12.18 21.26 -23.44
C VAL A 90 13.49 22.01 -23.60
N ASP A 91 13.57 23.28 -23.17
CA ASP A 91 14.80 23.81 -22.56
C ASP A 91 14.60 25.18 -21.87
N GLU A 92 15.37 25.38 -20.80
CA GLU A 92 15.75 26.64 -20.14
C GLU A 92 14.82 27.43 -19.19
N TRP A 93 13.49 27.24 -19.11
CA TRP A 93 12.66 27.88 -18.04
C TRP A 93 12.41 26.98 -16.82
N MET A 94 12.73 25.68 -16.86
CA MET A 94 12.43 24.81 -15.71
C MET A 94 13.46 24.85 -14.56
N SER A 95 14.60 25.54 -14.74
CA SER A 95 15.65 25.58 -13.70
C SER A 95 15.30 26.54 -12.56
N ASP A 96 14.92 27.78 -12.90
CA ASP A 96 14.71 28.84 -11.88
C ASP A 96 13.41 28.65 -11.08
N HIS A 97 12.46 27.82 -11.56
CA HIS A 97 11.22 27.51 -10.86
C HIS A 97 11.29 26.24 -10.00
N LEU A 98 12.29 25.38 -10.22
CA LEU A 98 12.51 24.21 -9.36
C LEU A 98 13.06 24.66 -8.00
N GLU A 99 13.98 25.64 -7.99
CA GLU A 99 14.60 26.12 -6.76
C GLU A 99 13.60 26.90 -5.87
N ASP A 100 12.67 27.66 -6.48
CA ASP A 100 11.56 28.29 -5.77
C ASP A 100 10.51 27.27 -5.28
N MET A 101 10.18 26.22 -6.05
CA MET A 101 9.31 25.13 -5.56
C MET A 101 9.97 24.28 -4.46
N ILE A 102 11.30 24.08 -4.50
CA ILE A 102 12.06 23.40 -3.45
C ILE A 102 12.07 24.25 -2.17
N ARG A 103 12.16 25.58 -2.30
CA ARG A 103 12.09 26.51 -1.16
C ARG A 103 10.70 26.55 -0.52
N ASP A 104 9.63 26.38 -1.32
CA ASP A 104 8.24 26.36 -0.84
C ASP A 104 7.82 25.00 -0.24
N VAL A 105 8.45 23.89 -0.65
CA VAL A 105 8.20 22.56 -0.08
C VAL A 105 9.02 22.32 1.21
N GLY A 106 10.09 23.10 1.44
CA GLY A 106 10.91 23.07 2.65
C GLY A 106 11.85 21.86 2.71
N GLU A 107 13.11 22.07 3.13
CA GLU A 107 14.12 21.02 3.31
C GLU A 107 13.60 19.81 4.11
N ASP A 108 12.64 20.03 5.00
CA ASP A 108 12.04 19.01 5.84
C ASP A 108 11.23 17.98 5.06
N ASN A 109 10.55 18.35 3.97
CA ASN A 109 9.82 17.38 3.15
C ASN A 109 10.75 16.55 2.28
N PHE A 110 11.86 17.13 1.80
CA PHE A 110 12.87 16.39 1.05
C PHE A 110 13.63 15.42 1.98
N ARG A 111 13.97 15.84 3.21
CA ARG A 111 14.50 14.94 4.24
C ARG A 111 13.49 13.85 4.59
N ARG A 112 12.20 14.18 4.72
CA ARG A 112 11.14 13.22 5.02
C ARG A 112 10.96 12.21 3.88
N ALA A 113 10.97 12.61 2.61
CA ALA A 113 10.88 11.69 1.48
C ALA A 113 12.07 10.71 1.42
N ASN A 114 13.31 11.21 1.58
CA ASN A 114 14.49 10.34 1.63
C ASN A 114 14.49 9.42 2.86
N LEU A 115 13.95 9.88 3.99
CA LEU A 115 13.80 9.08 5.20
C LEU A 115 12.70 8.02 5.04
N TYR A 116 11.62 8.32 4.30
CA TYR A 116 10.60 7.35 3.89
C TYR A 116 11.20 6.26 2.99
N ASP A 117 11.97 6.63 1.96
CA ASP A 117 12.59 5.67 1.03
C ASP A 117 13.65 4.78 1.71
N SER A 118 14.43 5.34 2.65
CA SER A 118 15.38 4.55 3.45
C SER A 118 14.66 3.63 4.43
N VAL A 119 13.59 4.10 5.09
CA VAL A 119 12.79 3.29 6.02
C VAL A 119 12.07 2.17 5.28
N ILE A 120 11.52 2.42 4.08
CA ILE A 120 10.87 1.39 3.26
C ILE A 120 11.87 0.32 2.83
N ASN A 121 13.05 0.70 2.32
CA ASN A 121 14.08 -0.27 1.94
C ASN A 121 14.60 -1.11 3.12
N ASP A 122 14.79 -0.52 4.30
CA ASP A 122 15.17 -1.26 5.52
C ASP A 122 14.02 -2.13 6.04
N SER A 123 12.78 -1.82 5.68
CA SER A 123 11.57 -2.53 6.13
C SER A 123 11.20 -3.76 5.29
N GLU A 124 11.68 -3.83 4.05
CA GLU A 124 11.55 -5.01 3.18
C GLU A 124 12.51 -6.14 3.56
N GLN A 125 13.39 -5.91 4.53
CA GLN A 125 14.25 -6.96 5.07
C GLN A 125 13.42 -8.11 5.65
N PRO A 126 13.83 -9.38 5.41
CA PRO A 126 13.23 -10.55 6.02
C PRO A 126 13.09 -10.40 7.54
N LEU A 127 12.00 -10.91 8.11
CA LEU A 127 11.76 -10.87 9.55
C LEU A 127 12.91 -11.50 10.36
N TYR A 128 13.60 -12.47 9.78
CA TYR A 128 14.84 -13.06 10.24
C TYR A 128 15.55 -13.69 9.03
N PRO A 129 16.86 -14.00 9.10
CA PRO A 129 17.59 -14.61 7.98
C PRO A 129 16.90 -15.88 7.45
N GLY A 130 16.59 -15.89 6.15
CA GLY A 130 15.89 -17.00 5.48
C GLY A 130 14.36 -16.97 5.57
N CYS A 131 13.75 -15.95 6.17
CA CYS A 131 12.30 -15.79 6.18
C CYS A 131 11.80 -15.28 4.81
N THR A 132 11.13 -16.13 4.03
CA THR A 132 10.59 -15.75 2.72
C THR A 132 9.15 -15.24 2.77
N ASN A 133 8.43 -15.54 3.86
CA ASN A 133 7.00 -15.27 3.97
C ASN A 133 6.68 -13.93 4.65
N PHE A 134 7.61 -13.38 5.42
CA PHE A 134 7.41 -12.16 6.18
C PHE A 134 8.67 -11.28 6.16
N THR A 135 8.49 -10.02 5.79
CA THR A 135 9.42 -8.92 6.04
C THR A 135 9.08 -8.24 7.36
N ARG A 136 10.03 -7.48 7.91
CA ARG A 136 9.84 -6.63 9.10
C ARG A 136 8.60 -5.75 8.97
N LEU A 137 8.38 -5.15 7.80
CA LEU A 137 7.19 -4.34 7.53
C LEU A 137 5.92 -5.17 7.59
N SER A 138 5.88 -6.27 6.83
CA SER A 138 4.67 -7.08 6.67
C SER A 138 4.23 -7.72 8.00
N SER A 139 5.19 -8.14 8.84
CA SER A 139 4.90 -8.68 10.17
C SER A 139 4.35 -7.59 11.09
N THR A 140 4.98 -6.41 11.12
CA THR A 140 4.56 -5.29 11.96
C THR A 140 3.16 -4.82 11.59
N LEU A 141 2.88 -4.61 10.30
CA LEU A 141 1.55 -4.21 9.81
C LEU A 141 0.47 -5.24 10.12
N LYS A 142 0.74 -6.54 9.92
CA LYS A 142 -0.24 -7.61 10.21
C LYS A 142 -0.55 -7.69 11.70
N LEU A 143 0.46 -7.57 12.57
CA LEU A 143 0.27 -7.61 14.02
C LEU A 143 -0.52 -6.38 14.52
N PHE A 144 -0.25 -5.19 13.99
CA PHE A 144 -1.01 -3.99 14.33
C PHE A 144 -2.44 -4.02 13.79
N SER A 145 -2.65 -4.57 12.61
CA SER A 145 -3.99 -4.81 12.06
C SER A 145 -4.79 -5.77 12.95
N LEU A 146 -4.15 -6.82 13.48
CA LEU A 146 -4.76 -7.75 14.44
C LEU A 146 -5.10 -7.06 15.75
N LYS A 147 -4.20 -6.23 16.28
CA LYS A 147 -4.42 -5.44 17.49
C LYS A 147 -5.65 -4.54 17.33
N ALA A 148 -5.70 -3.75 16.26
CA ALA A 148 -6.79 -2.82 15.98
C ALA A 148 -8.13 -3.53 15.80
N ARG A 149 -8.15 -4.61 15.01
CA ARG A 149 -9.37 -5.38 14.73
C ARG A 149 -9.96 -6.05 15.97
N ASN A 150 -9.12 -6.48 16.91
CA ASN A 150 -9.55 -7.23 18.09
C ASN A 150 -9.56 -6.39 19.38
N GLY A 151 -9.36 -5.07 19.27
CA GLY A 151 -9.39 -4.15 20.41
C GLY A 151 -8.34 -4.48 21.49
N TRP A 152 -7.18 -5.00 21.10
CA TRP A 152 -6.15 -5.36 22.07
C TRP A 152 -5.56 -4.11 22.73
N THR A 153 -5.39 -4.18 24.04
CA THR A 153 -4.77 -3.11 24.81
C THR A 153 -3.28 -3.04 24.49
N ASP A 154 -2.71 -1.83 24.53
CA ASP A 154 -1.27 -1.60 24.29
C ASP A 154 -0.39 -2.47 25.19
N LYS A 155 -0.81 -2.64 26.44
CA LYS A 155 -0.12 -3.51 27.41
C LYS A 155 -0.13 -4.97 26.96
N SER A 156 -1.30 -5.55 26.74
CA SER A 156 -1.43 -6.96 26.33
C SER A 156 -0.74 -7.27 25.01
N PHE A 157 -0.72 -6.30 24.09
CA PHE A 157 -0.06 -6.46 22.80
C PHE A 157 1.45 -6.34 22.91
N THR A 158 1.96 -5.49 23.79
CA THR A 158 3.41 -5.38 24.05
C THR A 158 3.93 -6.68 24.66
N GLU A 159 3.25 -7.24 25.67
CA GLU A 159 3.60 -8.54 26.26
C GLU A 159 3.61 -9.68 25.21
N LEU A 160 2.68 -9.64 24.24
CA LEU A 160 2.68 -10.59 23.12
C LEU A 160 3.89 -10.40 22.19
N LEU A 161 4.26 -9.15 21.86
CA LEU A 161 5.40 -8.87 20.99
C LEU A 161 6.72 -9.32 21.63
N GLU A 162 6.87 -9.12 22.94
CA GLU A 162 8.02 -9.62 23.72
C GLU A 162 8.08 -11.15 23.65
N LEU A 163 6.96 -11.85 23.87
CA LEU A 163 6.92 -13.31 23.77
C LEU A 163 7.26 -13.80 22.35
N LEU A 164 6.71 -13.16 21.32
CA LEU A 164 7.01 -13.50 19.93
C LEU A 164 8.48 -13.24 19.58
N LYS A 165 9.09 -12.21 20.17
CA LYS A 165 10.52 -11.91 19.99
C LYS A 165 11.39 -13.07 20.47
N ASP A 166 11.05 -13.62 21.63
CA ASP A 166 11.77 -14.73 22.26
C ASP A 166 11.53 -16.08 21.56
N MET A 167 10.35 -16.26 20.96
CA MET A 167 10.02 -17.47 20.21
C MET A 167 10.67 -17.54 18.82
N LEU A 168 11.05 -16.39 18.24
CA LEU A 168 11.69 -16.29 16.93
C LEU A 168 13.21 -16.44 17.04
N PRO A 169 13.93 -16.74 15.93
CA PRO A 169 15.40 -16.82 15.93
C PRO A 169 16.05 -15.54 16.47
N GLU A 170 17.22 -15.64 17.13
CA GLU A 170 17.90 -14.52 17.80
C GLU A 170 18.08 -13.27 16.91
N ASN A 171 18.30 -13.47 15.60
CA ASN A 171 18.54 -12.39 14.64
C ASN A 171 17.25 -11.83 14.01
N ASN A 172 16.10 -11.97 14.67
CA ASN A 172 14.84 -11.45 14.14
C ASN A 172 14.71 -9.93 14.33
N THR A 173 13.98 -9.29 13.43
CA THR A 173 13.78 -7.83 13.40
C THR A 173 12.41 -7.40 13.94
N LEU A 174 11.68 -8.29 14.61
CA LEU A 174 10.38 -7.97 15.19
C LEU A 174 10.52 -6.85 16.25
N PRO A 175 9.68 -5.81 16.22
CA PRO A 175 9.70 -4.77 17.25
C PRO A 175 9.23 -5.30 18.60
N ILE A 176 9.86 -4.85 19.69
CA ILE A 176 9.60 -5.30 21.07
C ILE A 176 8.51 -4.48 21.79
N GLY A 177 7.76 -3.65 21.08
CA GLY A 177 6.66 -2.94 21.71
C GLY A 177 5.92 -1.97 20.81
N ASN A 178 4.81 -1.45 21.35
CA ASN A 178 3.91 -0.58 20.59
C ASN A 178 4.62 0.70 20.13
N TYR A 179 5.46 1.29 20.99
CA TYR A 179 6.19 2.51 20.67
C TYR A 179 7.20 2.33 19.54
N GLU A 180 8.01 1.28 19.56
CA GLU A 180 9.01 1.02 18.52
C GLU A 180 8.35 0.77 17.16
N ALA A 181 7.27 0.00 17.17
CA ALA A 181 6.50 -0.25 15.96
C ALA A 181 5.73 0.99 15.47
N LYS A 182 5.22 1.84 16.37
CA LYS A 182 4.63 3.14 16.00
C LYS A 182 5.67 4.10 15.44
N THR A 183 6.86 4.19 16.02
CA THR A 183 7.97 4.99 15.49
C THR A 183 8.37 4.55 14.09
N PHE A 184 8.24 3.25 13.79
CA PHE A 184 8.46 2.71 12.46
C PHE A 184 7.33 3.05 11.47
N LEU A 185 6.07 3.03 11.90
CA LEU A 185 4.87 3.30 11.07
C LEU A 185 4.54 4.80 10.92
N CYS A 186 4.99 5.64 11.85
CA CYS A 186 4.73 7.08 11.88
C CYS A 186 5.32 7.83 10.67
N PRO A 187 6.58 7.56 10.23
CA PRO A 187 7.07 8.03 8.94
C PRO A 187 6.48 7.24 7.77
N MET A 188 5.29 6.66 7.88
CA MET A 188 4.50 6.16 6.74
C MET A 188 3.11 6.82 6.67
N GLY A 189 2.83 7.84 7.51
CA GLY A 189 1.55 8.54 7.54
C GLY A 189 0.40 7.71 8.12
N LEU A 190 0.71 6.58 8.77
CA LEU A 190 -0.27 5.69 9.38
C LEU A 190 -0.46 6.07 10.86
N GLU A 191 -1.45 6.92 11.15
CA GLU A 191 -1.89 7.18 12.52
C GLU A 191 -2.66 5.96 13.05
N TYR A 192 -2.16 5.35 14.13
CA TYR A 192 -2.72 4.17 14.81
C TYR A 192 -2.87 4.38 16.32
#